data_AF-A0A2Z6B129-F1
#
_entry.id   AF-A0A2Z6B129-F1
#
_cell.length_a   1.000
_cell.length_b   1.000
_cell.length_c   1.000
_cell.angle_alpha   90.00
_cell.angle_beta   90.00
_cell.angle_gamma   90.00
#
_symmetry.space_group_name_H-M   'P 1'
#
loop_
_entity.id
_entity.type
_entity.pdbx_description
1 polymer ?
#
loop_
_entity_poly.entity_id
_entity_poly.type
_entity_poly.pdbx_seq_one_letter_code
_entity_poly.pdbx_strand_id
1 'polypeptide(L)'
;MTRRRWDPNIKAEVVLQGIKGTPVSILCERYGICPSQYYKWQDKLTTGLPRLFEDGRKARTQADLRRENARLKRLVGELTLALAEHSTR
;
A
#
# COMPACT_ATOMS: atom_id res chain seq x y z
N MET A 1 -22.70 -6.97 10.76
CA MET A 1 -22.72 -6.87 9.29
C MET A 1 -21.32 -7.12 8.76
N THR A 2 -21.09 -8.21 8.01
CA THR A 2 -19.78 -8.54 7.44
C THR A 2 -19.51 -7.68 6.20
N ARG A 3 -18.44 -6.89 6.23
CA ARG A 3 -18.04 -6.06 5.09
C ARG A 3 -17.64 -6.95 3.91
N ARG A 4 -18.35 -6.86 2.78
CA ARG A 4 -17.96 -7.52 1.52
C ARG A 4 -16.52 -7.14 1.16
N ARG A 5 -15.66 -8.14 0.96
CA ARG A 5 -14.30 -7.93 0.45
C ARG A 5 -14.35 -7.93 -1.07
N TRP A 6 -13.90 -6.82 -1.66
CA TRP A 6 -13.81 -6.65 -3.10
C TRP A 6 -12.39 -6.95 -3.57
N ASP A 7 -12.29 -7.74 -4.65
CA ASP A 7 -11.03 -8.00 -5.33
C ASP A 7 -10.38 -6.67 -5.79
N PRO A 8 -9.09 -6.42 -5.52
CA PRO A 8 -8.40 -5.20 -5.95
C PRO A 8 -8.49 -4.92 -7.46
N ASN A 9 -8.44 -5.96 -8.30
CA ASN A 9 -8.50 -5.83 -9.75
C ASN A 9 -9.87 -5.33 -10.18
N ILE A 10 -10.94 -5.88 -9.60
CA ILE A 10 -12.31 -5.44 -9.88
C ILE A 10 -12.50 -3.97 -9.47
N LYS A 11 -11.94 -3.54 -8.34
CA LYS A 11 -12.01 -2.11 -7.95
C LYS A 11 -11.38 -1.20 -8.99
N ALA A 12 -10.17 -1.57 -9.45
CA ALA A 12 -9.44 -0.79 -10.44
C ALA A 12 -10.19 -0.76 -11.78
N GLU A 13 -10.68 -1.91 -12.24
CA GLU A 13 -11.44 -2.02 -13.48
C GLU A 13 -12.69 -1.14 -13.47
N VAL A 14 -13.50 -1.21 -12.41
CA VAL A 14 -14.71 -0.41 -12.25
C VAL A 14 -14.41 1.09 -12.30
N VAL A 15 -13.38 1.54 -11.58
CA VAL A 15 -12.97 2.94 -11.57
C VAL A 15 -12.48 3.38 -12.95
N LEU A 16 -11.69 2.55 -13.63
CA LEU A 16 -11.19 2.85 -14.97
C LEU A 16 -12.31 2.97 -16.00
N GLN A 17 -13.34 2.12 -15.94
CA GLN A 17 -14.51 2.22 -16.82
C GLN A 17 -15.24 3.57 -16.62
N GLY A 18 -15.37 4.03 -15.37
CA GLY A 18 -15.98 5.32 -15.08
C GLY A 18 -15.13 6.51 -15.54
N ILE A 19 -13.82 6.46 -15.36
CA ILE A 19 -12.87 7.47 -15.90
C ILE A 19 -12.94 7.52 -17.44
N LYS A 20 -13.13 6.37 -18.10
CA LYS A 20 -13.32 6.28 -19.56
C LYS A 20 -14.69 6.78 -20.05
N GLY A 21 -15.56 7.25 -19.14
CA GLY A 21 -16.85 7.86 -19.48
C GLY A 21 -18.06 6.97 -19.27
N THR A 22 -17.92 5.77 -18.68
CA THR A 22 -19.09 4.96 -18.33
C THR A 22 -19.86 5.63 -17.19
N PRO A 23 -21.19 5.84 -17.29
CA PRO A 23 -21.96 6.45 -16.23
C PRO A 23 -21.87 5.66 -14.92
N VAL A 24 -21.67 6.37 -13.81
CA VAL A 24 -21.52 5.76 -12.47
C VAL A 24 -22.77 4.96 -12.07
N SER A 25 -23.97 5.38 -12.48
CA SER A 25 -25.22 4.62 -12.27
C SER A 25 -25.15 3.22 -12.88
N ILE A 26 -24.72 3.11 -14.13
CA ILE A 26 -24.55 1.83 -14.84
C ILE A 26 -23.52 0.94 -14.14
N LEU A 27 -22.41 1.52 -13.67
CA LEU A 27 -21.39 0.79 -12.91
C LEU A 27 -21.92 0.30 -11.56
N CYS A 28 -22.71 1.14 -10.87
CA CYS A 28 -23.32 0.80 -9.59
C CYS A 28 -24.31 -0.36 -9.72
N GLU A 29 -25.14 -0.35 -10.76
CA GLU A 29 -26.08 -1.43 -11.07
C GLU A 29 -25.34 -2.72 -11.47
N ARG A 30 -24.43 -2.64 -12.44
CA ARG A 30 -23.70 -3.81 -12.97
C ARG A 30 -22.87 -4.52 -11.90
N TYR A 31 -22.16 -3.75 -11.07
CA TYR A 31 -21.28 -4.33 -10.06
C TYR A 31 -21.97 -4.45 -8.70
N GLY A 32 -23.21 -4.00 -8.52
CA GLY A 32 -23.92 -4.05 -7.24
C GLY A 32 -23.19 -3.25 -6.15
N ILE A 33 -22.73 -2.05 -6.49
CA ILE A 33 -22.09 -1.11 -5.56
C ILE A 33 -22.91 0.16 -5.47
N CYS A 34 -22.81 0.87 -4.34
CA CYS A 34 -23.40 2.20 -4.24
C CYS A 34 -22.44 3.26 -4.83
N PRO A 35 -22.95 4.43 -5.27
CA PRO A 35 -22.12 5.50 -5.83
C PRO A 35 -21.00 5.96 -4.89
N SER A 36 -21.27 6.02 -3.59
CA SER A 36 -20.25 6.39 -2.59
C SER A 36 -19.09 5.38 -2.53
N GLN A 37 -19.33 4.10 -2.81
CA GLN A 37 -18.29 3.08 -2.88
C GLN A 37 -17.42 3.23 -4.12
N TYR A 38 -18.02 3.59 -5.26
CA TYR A 38 -17.31 3.93 -6.51
C TYR A 38 -16.38 5.12 -6.30
N TYR A 39 -16.90 6.25 -5.82
CA TYR A 39 -16.10 7.47 -5.63
C TYR A 39 -14.99 7.27 -4.60
N LYS A 40 -15.22 6.45 -3.57
CA LYS A 40 -14.16 6.06 -2.63
C LYS A 40 -13.02 5.27 -3.29
N TRP A 41 -13.30 4.44 -4.29
CA TRP A 41 -12.25 3.75 -5.04
C TRP A 41 -11.55 4.69 -6.02
N GLN A 42 -12.31 5.56 -6.67
CA GLN A 42 -11.76 6.59 -7.55
C GLN A 42 -10.77 7.49 -6.79
N ASP A 43 -11.19 8.02 -5.64
CA ASP A 43 -10.37 8.86 -4.77
C ASP A 43 -9.06 8.17 -4.34
N LYS A 44 -9.13 6.88 -3.97
CA LYS A 44 -7.94 6.08 -3.65
C LYS A 44 -7.00 5.92 -4.83
N LEU A 45 -7.55 5.69 -6.01
CA LEU A 45 -6.76 5.54 -7.23
C LEU A 45 -6.11 6.88 -7.58
N THR A 46 -6.88 7.98 -7.64
CA THR A 46 -6.36 9.32 -7.97
C THR A 46 -5.37 9.84 -6.94
N THR A 47 -5.53 9.53 -5.66
CA THR A 47 -4.54 9.88 -4.62
C THR A 47 -3.27 9.03 -4.70
N GLY A 48 -3.39 7.77 -5.13
CA GLY A 48 -2.25 6.86 -5.28
C GLY A 48 -1.47 7.06 -6.57
N LEU A 49 -2.13 7.49 -7.65
CA LEU A 49 -1.56 7.67 -8.98
C LEU A 49 -0.32 8.60 -8.99
N PRO A 50 -0.33 9.80 -8.39
CA PRO A 50 0.83 10.70 -8.37
C PRO A 50 2.10 10.01 -7.88
N ARG A 51 2.01 9.14 -6.86
CA ARG A 51 3.16 8.40 -6.33
C ARG A 51 3.77 7.40 -7.31
N LEU A 52 3.02 7.00 -8.35
CA LEU A 52 3.55 6.18 -9.44
C LEU A 52 4.34 7.02 -10.46
N PHE A 53 4.07 8.33 -10.52
CA PHE A 53 4.71 9.28 -11.42
C PHE A 53 5.77 10.15 -10.74
N GLU A 54 5.79 10.19 -9.41
CA GLU A 54 6.90 10.74 -8.64
C GLU A 54 8.15 9.89 -8.90
N ASP A 55 9.21 10.53 -9.40
CA ASP A 55 10.56 9.95 -9.37
C ASP A 55 10.81 9.45 -7.94
N GLY A 56 11.05 8.15 -7.77
CA GLY A 56 10.98 7.39 -6.51
C GLY A 56 11.92 7.80 -5.36
N ARG A 57 12.39 9.05 -5.33
CA ARG A 57 13.33 9.59 -4.34
C ARG A 57 12.70 10.00 -3.02
N LYS A 58 11.38 9.91 -2.81
CA LYS A 58 10.79 10.03 -1.45
C LYS A 58 9.68 9.04 -1.12
N ALA A 59 9.78 7.81 -1.61
CA ALA A 59 9.22 6.64 -0.95
C ALA A 59 10.38 5.81 -0.41
N ARG A 60 10.48 5.57 0.91
CA ARG A 60 11.46 4.60 1.43
C ARG A 60 11.02 3.23 0.96
N THR A 61 11.73 2.74 -0.04
CA THR A 61 11.48 1.49 -0.73
C THR A 61 11.71 0.32 0.21
N GLN A 62 11.23 -0.87 -0.15
CA GLN A 62 11.51 -2.08 0.61
C GLN A 62 13.03 -2.32 0.78
N ALA A 63 13.87 -1.82 -0.14
CA ALA A 63 15.32 -1.87 -0.04
C ALA A 63 15.88 -0.91 1.02
N ASP A 64 15.27 0.26 1.20
CA ASP A 64 15.65 1.21 2.26
C ASP A 64 15.35 0.62 3.65
N LEU A 65 14.25 -0.11 3.78
CA LEU A 65 13.91 -0.84 4.99
C LEU A 65 14.85 -2.03 5.24
N ARG A 66 15.29 -2.73 4.19
CA ARG A 66 16.21 -3.86 4.32
C ARG A 66 17.62 -3.43 4.74
N ARG A 67 18.11 -2.30 4.21
CA ARG A 67 19.43 -1.75 4.60
C ARG A 67 19.44 -1.30 6.04
N GLU A 68 18.38 -0.63 6.49
CA GLU A 68 18.26 -0.24 7.88
C GLU A 68 18.18 -1.48 8.79
N ASN A 69 17.43 -2.51 8.36
CA ASN A 69 17.35 -3.76 9.09
C ASN A 69 18.72 -4.48 9.23
N ALA A 70 19.55 -4.49 8.20
CA ALA A 70 20.88 -5.08 8.24
C ALA A 70 21.85 -4.29 9.14
N ARG A 71 21.73 -2.96 9.14
CA ARG A 71 22.49 -2.09 10.05
C ARG A 71 22.13 -2.36 11.51
N LEU A 72 20.84 -2.42 11.81
CA LEU A 72 20.35 -2.71 13.16
C LEU A 72 20.79 -4.08 13.64
N LYS A 73 20.74 -5.10 12.76
CA LYS A 73 21.22 -6.45 13.11
C LYS A 73 22.70 -6.50 13.48
N ARG A 74 23.55 -5.71 12.80
CA ARG A 74 24.98 -5.62 13.13
C ARG A 74 25.21 -4.99 14.51
N LEU A 75 24.55 -3.87 14.80
CA LEU A 75 24.65 -3.25 16.13
C LEU A 75 24.18 -4.19 17.24
N VAL A 76 23.11 -4.96 17.01
CA VAL A 76 22.64 -5.97 17.97
C VAL A 76 23.70 -7.04 18.22
N GLY A 77 24.38 -7.51 17.16
CA GLY A 77 25.46 -8.48 17.29
C GLY A 77 26.63 -7.95 18.12
N GLU A 78 27.09 -6.74 17.83
CA GLU A 78 28.18 -6.07 18.57
C GLU A 78 27.83 -5.89 20.05
N LEU A 79 26.62 -5.44 20.36
CA LEU A 79 26.16 -5.28 21.74
C LEU A 79 26.04 -6.61 22.48
N THR A 80 25.62 -7.67 21.78
CA THR A 80 25.50 -9.01 22.37
C THR A 80 26.86 -9.57 22.76
N LEU A 81 27.88 -9.38 21.91
CA LEU A 81 29.26 -9.79 22.21
C LEU A 81 29.83 -9.02 23.41
N ALA A 82 29.63 -7.70 23.46
CA ALA A 82 30.06 -6.89 24.59
C ALA A 82 29.41 -7.35 25.91
N LEU A 83 28.11 -7.65 25.91
CA LEU A 83 27.41 -8.17 27.10
C LEU A 83 27.89 -9.55 27.53
N ALA A 84 28.21 -10.42 26.57
CA ALA A 84 28.78 -11.73 26.86
C ALA A 84 30.16 -11.61 27.53
N GLU A 85 31.03 -10.72 27.03
CA GLU A 85 32.35 -10.46 27.61
C GLU A 85 32.26 -9.97 29.07
N HIS A 86 31.27 -9.14 29.39
CA HIS A 86 31.02 -8.66 30.74
C HIS A 86 30.40 -9.70 31.69
N SER A 87 29.74 -10.73 31.16
CA SER A 87 29.14 -11.81 31.96
C SER A 87 30.13 -12.93 32.32
N THR A 88 31.27 -12.97 31.65
CA THR A 88 32.37 -13.93 31.87
C THR A 88 33.49 -13.39 32.78
N ARG A 89 33.36 -12.17 33.30
CA ARG A 89 34.19 -11.60 34.38
C ARG A 89 33.45 -11.72 35.70
#